data_AF-A0A0S8K766-F1
#
_entry.id   AF-A0A0S8K766-F1
#
_cell.length_a   1.000
_cell.length_b   1.000
_cell.length_c   1.000
_cell.angle_alpha   90.00
_cell.angle_beta   90.00
_cell.angle_gamma   90.00
#
_symmetry.space_group_name_H-M   'P 1'
#
loop_
_entity.id
_entity.type
_entity.pdbx_description
1 polymer ?
#
loop_
_entity_poly.entity_id
_entity_poly.type
_entity_poly.pdbx_seq_one_letter_code
_entity_poly.pdbx_strand_id
1 'polypeptide(L)'
;MDQGSSSTAIERCFEELCAQAGRQGVLGFVEVGAVPLLAEQKQYLQAKLRKTASVGVVTAVSVGLFYHEPEILAVPASWQTAAAVDDPWNEYARAYQALNRSLNHIAAVLAARLDGVAEQATMAGWAGQVGHVKEYFANCVSHRAFAEAAGVGWRGR
;
A
#
# COMPACT_ATOMS: atom_id res chain seq x y z
N MET A 1 2.48 -27.29 7.99
CA MET A 1 3.40 -26.42 7.24
C MET A 1 3.83 -25.30 8.16
N ASP A 2 5.13 -25.11 8.28
CA ASP A 2 5.77 -24.26 9.28
C ASP A 2 5.64 -22.77 8.91
N GLN A 3 4.56 -22.12 9.35
CA GLN A 3 4.27 -20.71 9.03
C GLN A 3 5.34 -19.74 9.56
N GLY A 4 6.15 -20.14 10.56
CA GLY A 4 7.17 -19.28 11.16
C GLY A 4 8.38 -18.97 10.27
N SER A 5 8.73 -19.89 9.36
CA SER A 5 9.91 -19.72 8.50
C SER A 5 9.70 -18.72 7.35
N SER A 6 8.47 -18.66 6.82
CA SER A 6 8.10 -17.80 5.69
C SER A 6 7.96 -16.34 6.12
N SER A 7 7.26 -16.05 7.23
CA SER A 7 7.07 -14.69 7.73
C SER A 7 8.40 -14.01 8.08
N THR A 8 9.30 -14.73 8.75
CA THR A 8 10.65 -14.23 9.08
C THR A 8 11.49 -13.88 7.84
N ALA A 9 11.34 -14.65 6.74
CA ALA A 9 12.03 -14.35 5.50
C ALA A 9 11.46 -13.12 4.79
N ILE A 10 10.13 -12.91 4.86
CA ILE A 10 9.46 -11.72 4.34
C ILE A 10 9.87 -10.49 5.13
N GLU A 11 9.86 -10.57 6.46
CA GLU A 11 10.26 -9.48 7.36
C GLU A 11 11.67 -9.00 7.05
N ARG A 12 12.64 -9.90 6.99
CA ARG A 12 14.02 -9.55 6.63
C ARG A 12 14.14 -8.96 5.23
N CYS A 13 13.45 -9.53 4.24
CA CYS A 13 13.43 -8.96 2.89
C CYS A 13 12.83 -7.55 2.88
N PHE A 14 11.79 -7.31 3.68
CA PHE A 14 11.16 -6.00 3.82
C PHE A 14 12.09 -4.99 4.51
N GLU A 15 12.81 -5.39 5.55
CA GLU A 15 13.81 -4.55 6.23
C GLU A 15 14.94 -4.15 5.27
N GLU A 16 15.48 -5.08 4.48
CA GLU A 16 16.50 -4.81 3.47
C GLU A 16 15.99 -3.81 2.43
N LEU A 17 14.76 -3.97 1.95
CA LEU A 17 14.15 -3.08 0.99
C LEU A 17 13.86 -1.68 1.57
N CYS A 18 13.46 -1.62 2.84
CA CYS A 18 13.30 -0.35 3.57
C CYS A 18 14.64 0.39 3.67
N ALA A 19 15.72 -0.32 4.05
CA ALA A 19 17.07 0.24 4.11
C ALA A 19 17.54 0.75 2.74
N GLN A 20 17.29 0.01 1.65
CA GLN A 20 17.60 0.44 0.28
C GLN A 20 16.80 1.68 -0.13
N ALA A 21 15.53 1.77 0.28
CA ALA A 21 14.70 2.95 0.07
C ALA A 21 15.08 4.13 0.98
N GLY A 22 16.02 3.93 1.92
CA GLY A 22 16.42 4.92 2.91
C GLY A 22 15.31 5.23 3.92
N ARG A 23 14.36 4.33 4.15
CA ARG A 23 13.15 4.57 4.95
C ARG A 23 12.96 3.53 6.04
N GLN A 24 12.19 3.90 7.05
CA GLN A 24 11.59 2.96 7.99
C GLN A 24 10.19 2.56 7.51
N GLY A 25 9.70 1.40 7.96
CA GLY A 25 8.41 0.89 7.54
C GLY A 25 7.80 -0.10 8.53
N VAL A 26 6.57 -0.49 8.23
CA VAL A 26 5.80 -1.49 8.98
C VAL A 26 5.27 -2.55 8.04
N LEU A 27 5.18 -3.77 8.57
CA LEU A 27 4.71 -4.95 7.87
C LEU A 27 3.64 -5.63 8.71
N GLY A 28 2.55 -6.06 8.06
CA GLY A 28 1.47 -6.78 8.71
C GLY A 28 0.94 -7.90 7.84
N PHE A 29 0.44 -8.95 8.48
CA PHE A 29 -0.10 -10.13 7.82
C PHE A 29 -1.55 -10.35 8.23
N VAL A 30 -2.40 -10.67 7.27
CA VAL A 30 -3.79 -11.03 7.55
C VAL A 30 -4.31 -12.02 6.52
N GLU A 31 -5.11 -12.99 6.93
CA GLU A 31 -5.82 -13.84 5.99
C GLU A 31 -6.84 -13.00 5.20
N VAL A 32 -6.84 -13.11 3.88
CA VAL A 32 -7.75 -12.35 3.00
C VAL A 32 -9.22 -12.55 3.39
N GLY A 33 -9.58 -13.75 3.84
CA GLY A 33 -10.96 -14.08 4.26
C GLY A 33 -11.44 -13.32 5.50
N ALA A 34 -10.53 -12.81 6.32
CA ALA A 34 -10.86 -12.04 7.53
C ALA A 34 -11.09 -10.55 7.26
N VAL A 35 -10.80 -10.06 6.04
CA VAL A 35 -10.86 -8.64 5.71
C VAL A 35 -12.26 -8.25 5.22
N PRO A 36 -12.94 -7.29 5.87
CA PRO A 36 -14.26 -6.82 5.43
C PRO A 36 -14.13 -5.94 4.18
N LEU A 37 -14.54 -6.48 3.03
CA LEU A 37 -14.52 -5.79 1.74
C LEU A 37 -15.93 -5.60 1.17
N LEU A 38 -16.11 -4.53 0.38
CA LEU A 38 -17.30 -4.34 -0.45
C LEU A 38 -17.39 -5.45 -1.51
N ALA A 39 -18.60 -5.70 -2.03
CA ALA A 39 -18.82 -6.76 -3.02
C ALA A 39 -17.97 -6.57 -4.28
N GLU A 40 -17.87 -5.35 -4.77
CA GLU A 40 -17.08 -4.97 -5.96
C GLU A 40 -15.58 -5.22 -5.73
N GLN A 41 -15.08 -4.90 -4.54
CA GLN A 41 -13.69 -5.14 -4.14
C GLN A 41 -13.37 -6.63 -4.01
N LYS A 42 -14.33 -7.42 -3.50
CA LYS A 42 -14.21 -8.90 -3.46
C LYS A 42 -14.12 -9.48 -4.86
N GLN A 43 -14.95 -9.00 -5.79
CA GLN A 43 -14.92 -9.45 -7.19
C GLN A 43 -13.60 -9.10 -7.87
N TYR A 44 -13.12 -7.86 -7.71
CA TYR A 44 -11.80 -7.43 -8.18
C TYR A 44 -10.68 -8.33 -7.66
N LEU A 45 -10.64 -8.55 -6.34
CA LEU A 45 -9.62 -9.37 -5.70
C LEU A 45 -9.67 -10.83 -6.19
N GLN A 46 -10.85 -11.41 -6.31
CA GLN A 46 -11.02 -12.76 -6.85
C GLN A 46 -10.53 -12.86 -8.30
N ALA A 47 -10.86 -11.89 -9.16
CA ALA A 47 -10.38 -11.85 -10.54
C ALA A 47 -8.85 -11.76 -10.61
N LYS A 48 -8.25 -11.00 -9.68
CA LYS A 48 -6.80 -10.86 -9.56
C LYS A 48 -6.12 -12.15 -9.08
N LEU A 49 -6.66 -12.79 -8.04
CA LEU A 49 -6.14 -14.05 -7.49
C LEU A 49 -6.36 -15.27 -8.41
N ARG A 50 -7.36 -15.25 -9.31
CA ARG A 50 -7.53 -16.31 -10.32
C ARG A 50 -6.35 -16.42 -11.30
N LYS A 51 -5.54 -15.36 -11.41
CA LYS A 51 -4.32 -15.36 -12.23
C LYS A 51 -3.16 -16.09 -11.56
N THR A 52 -3.28 -16.40 -10.27
CA THR A 52 -2.31 -17.22 -9.51
C THR A 52 -2.81 -18.65 -9.37
N ALA A 53 -1.89 -19.62 -9.36
CA ALA A 53 -2.19 -21.05 -9.27
C ALA A 53 -2.56 -21.52 -7.85
N SER A 54 -2.84 -20.60 -6.91
CA SER A 54 -2.94 -20.93 -5.49
C SER A 54 -4.23 -21.68 -5.16
N VAL A 55 -4.07 -22.89 -4.60
CA VAL A 55 -5.14 -23.67 -3.96
C VAL A 55 -4.93 -23.56 -2.45
N GLY A 56 -5.72 -22.75 -1.75
CA GLY A 56 -5.63 -22.64 -0.29
C GLY A 56 -6.00 -21.27 0.30
N VAL A 57 -5.68 -21.10 1.59
CA VAL A 57 -5.81 -19.83 2.31
C VAL A 57 -4.81 -18.82 1.75
N VAL A 58 -5.30 -17.63 1.40
CA VAL A 58 -4.46 -16.54 0.89
C VAL A 58 -4.18 -15.56 2.01
N THR A 59 -2.91 -15.28 2.26
CA THR A 59 -2.46 -14.26 3.21
C THR A 59 -2.12 -12.98 2.45
N ALA A 60 -2.72 -11.87 2.88
CA ALA A 60 -2.33 -10.54 2.44
C ALA A 60 -1.18 -10.02 3.31
N VAL A 61 -0.22 -9.39 2.65
CA VAL A 61 0.93 -8.72 3.27
C VAL A 61 0.72 -7.22 3.08
N SER A 62 0.47 -6.51 4.18
CA SER A 62 0.32 -5.05 4.19
C SER A 62 1.67 -4.40 4.49
N VAL A 63 2.12 -3.52 3.60
CA VAL A 63 3.37 -2.76 3.76
C VAL A 63 3.06 -1.28 3.93
N GLY A 64 3.75 -0.64 4.88
CA GLY A 64 3.73 0.79 5.08
C GLY A 64 5.15 1.35 5.13
N LEU A 65 5.36 2.53 4.56
CA LEU A 65 6.61 3.28 4.68
C LEU A 65 6.34 4.60 5.37
N PHE A 66 7.26 5.03 6.22
CA PHE A 66 7.15 6.31 6.88
C PHE A 66 7.70 7.43 6.00
N TYR A 67 7.05 8.59 6.10
CA TYR A 67 7.62 9.84 5.65
C TYR A 67 8.80 10.21 6.54
N HIS A 68 9.77 10.91 5.96
CA HIS A 68 10.75 11.63 6.74
C HIS A 68 10.11 12.88 7.35
N GLU A 69 10.60 13.32 8.50
CA GLU A 69 10.10 14.50 9.19
C GLU A 69 10.04 15.75 8.27
N PRO A 70 11.07 16.09 7.46
CA PRO A 70 10.99 17.24 6.56
C PRO A 70 9.86 17.13 5.53
N GLU A 71 9.52 15.92 5.08
CA GLU A 71 8.45 15.69 4.11
C GLU A 71 7.07 15.98 4.73
N ILE A 72 6.88 15.65 6.01
CA ILE A 72 5.66 15.98 6.74
C ILE A 72 5.57 17.48 7.03
N LEU A 73 6.68 18.11 7.40
CA LEU A 73 6.74 19.55 7.70
C LEU A 73 6.48 20.42 6.45
N ALA A 74 6.62 19.87 5.25
CA ALA A 74 6.24 20.53 4.01
C ALA A 74 4.72 20.62 3.78
N VAL A 75 3.90 19.88 4.55
CA VAL A 75 2.44 20.00 4.49
C VAL A 75 2.01 21.29 5.19
N PRO A 76 1.34 22.23 4.50
CA PRO A 76 0.93 23.47 5.10
C PRO A 76 -0.11 23.24 6.19
N ALA A 77 -0.01 23.98 7.30
CA ALA A 77 -0.93 23.89 8.43
C ALA A 77 -2.39 24.28 8.07
N SER A 78 -2.58 24.99 6.96
CA SER A 78 -3.89 25.35 6.41
C SER A 78 -3.88 25.24 4.89
N TRP A 79 -5.03 24.85 4.32
CA TRP A 79 -5.21 24.79 2.88
C TRP A 79 -5.13 26.20 2.27
N GLN A 80 -4.18 26.43 1.37
CA GLN A 80 -4.04 27.70 0.67
C GLN A 80 -4.64 27.57 -0.73
N THR A 81 -5.53 28.49 -1.10
CA THR A 81 -6.23 28.50 -2.40
C THR A 81 -5.36 29.00 -3.56
N ALA A 82 -4.19 29.57 -3.28
CA ALA A 82 -3.22 30.01 -4.28
C ALA A 82 -1.82 29.51 -3.89
N ALA A 83 -1.14 28.83 -4.83
CA ALA A 83 0.23 28.38 -4.65
C ALA A 83 1.17 29.61 -4.62
N ALA A 84 1.97 29.74 -3.56
CA ALA A 84 3.04 30.72 -3.51
C ALA A 84 4.21 30.32 -4.43
N VAL A 85 5.09 31.25 -4.80
CA VAL A 85 6.25 30.98 -5.67
C VAL A 85 7.22 29.96 -5.04
N ASP A 86 7.26 29.89 -3.71
CA ASP A 86 8.07 28.95 -2.92
C ASP A 86 7.19 27.87 -2.26
N ASP A 87 6.24 27.28 -2.99
CA ASP A 87 5.25 26.37 -2.41
C ASP A 87 5.87 25.03 -1.94
N PRO A 88 5.97 24.78 -0.62
CA PRO A 88 6.46 23.51 -0.07
C PRO A 88 5.52 22.35 -0.39
N TRP A 89 4.29 22.61 -0.86
CA TRP A 89 3.41 21.59 -1.40
C TRP A 89 4.06 20.76 -2.51
N ASN A 90 4.94 21.37 -3.31
CA ASN A 90 5.68 20.65 -4.33
C ASN A 90 6.69 19.65 -3.73
N GLU A 91 7.23 19.94 -2.55
CA GLU A 91 8.11 19.00 -1.83
C GLU A 91 7.32 17.82 -1.29
N TYR A 92 6.18 18.07 -0.64
CA TYR A 92 5.29 16.99 -0.19
C TYR A 92 4.76 16.16 -1.36
N ALA A 93 4.35 16.77 -2.47
CA ALA A 93 3.88 16.05 -3.65
C ALA A 93 4.99 15.17 -4.25
N ARG A 94 6.23 15.66 -4.31
CA ARG A 94 7.40 14.87 -4.73
C ARG A 94 7.66 13.71 -3.76
N ALA A 95 7.59 13.96 -2.45
CA ALA A 95 7.74 12.95 -1.41
C ALA A 95 6.66 11.87 -1.50
N TYR A 96 5.39 12.25 -1.67
CA TYR A 96 4.26 11.33 -1.89
C TYR A 96 4.49 10.44 -3.12
N GLN A 97 4.91 11.02 -4.24
CA GLN A 97 5.22 10.25 -5.44
C GLN A 97 6.41 9.30 -5.22
N ALA A 98 7.47 9.75 -4.54
CA ALA A 98 8.62 8.92 -4.22
C ALA A 98 8.23 7.75 -3.30
N LEU A 99 7.45 8.01 -2.26
CA LEU A 99 6.94 7.01 -1.33
C LEU A 99 6.12 5.94 -2.07
N ASN A 100 5.22 6.36 -2.96
CA ASN A 100 4.41 5.42 -3.75
C ASN A 100 5.23 4.57 -4.72
N ARG A 101 6.28 5.13 -5.34
CA ARG A 101 7.21 4.34 -6.15
C ARG A 101 7.93 3.30 -5.31
N SER A 102 8.39 3.67 -4.12
CA SER A 102 9.02 2.73 -3.20
C SER A 102 8.05 1.63 -2.75
N LEU A 103 6.83 1.98 -2.36
CA LEU A 103 5.79 0.99 -2.00
C LEU A 103 5.49 0.02 -3.15
N ASN A 104 5.33 0.52 -4.37
CA ASN A 104 5.10 -0.30 -5.56
C ASN A 104 6.27 -1.25 -5.83
N HIS A 105 7.51 -0.75 -5.71
CA HIS A 105 8.70 -1.56 -5.87
C HIS A 105 8.79 -2.67 -4.81
N ILE A 106 8.59 -2.33 -3.54
CA ILE A 106 8.60 -3.30 -2.44
C ILE A 106 7.52 -4.36 -2.64
N ALA A 107 6.29 -3.95 -2.94
CA ALA A 107 5.18 -4.87 -3.18
C ALA A 107 5.48 -5.81 -4.36
N ALA A 108 6.08 -5.31 -5.44
CA ALA A 108 6.46 -6.12 -6.58
C ALA A 108 7.55 -7.15 -6.24
N VAL A 109 8.59 -6.74 -5.51
CA VAL A 109 9.69 -7.64 -5.09
C VAL A 109 9.17 -8.72 -4.14
N LEU A 110 8.36 -8.36 -3.15
CA LEU A 110 7.77 -9.32 -2.22
C LEU A 110 6.82 -10.29 -2.94
N ALA A 111 5.97 -9.78 -3.83
CA ALA A 111 5.08 -10.63 -4.62
C ALA A 111 5.86 -11.63 -5.49
N ALA A 112 6.91 -11.19 -6.19
CA ALA A 112 7.75 -12.08 -6.99
C ALA A 112 8.43 -13.17 -6.15
N ARG A 113 8.84 -12.84 -4.91
CA ARG A 113 9.51 -13.79 -4.01
C ARG A 113 8.55 -14.81 -3.38
N LEU A 114 7.27 -14.47 -3.31
CA LEU A 114 6.22 -15.28 -2.67
C LEU A 114 5.29 -15.97 -3.68
N ASP A 115 5.56 -15.85 -4.98
CA ASP A 115 4.64 -16.27 -6.05
C ASP A 115 3.23 -15.67 -5.87
N GLY A 116 3.19 -14.43 -5.37
CA GLY A 116 1.99 -13.67 -5.06
C GLY A 116 1.63 -12.63 -6.11
N VAL A 117 0.62 -11.81 -5.80
CA VAL A 117 0.22 -10.68 -6.65
C VAL A 117 0.36 -9.37 -5.89
N ALA A 118 1.00 -8.38 -6.52
CA ALA A 118 1.13 -7.04 -5.96
C ALA A 118 -0.12 -6.19 -6.21
N GLU A 119 -0.56 -5.45 -5.19
CA GLU A 119 -1.46 -4.31 -5.31
C GLU A 119 -0.63 -3.03 -5.41
N GLN A 120 -1.01 -2.13 -6.33
CA GLN A 120 -0.29 -0.86 -6.50
C GLN A 120 -0.75 0.13 -5.43
N ALA A 121 0.18 0.84 -4.80
CA ALA A 121 -0.03 1.85 -3.77
C ALA A 121 -1.04 2.94 -4.17
N THR A 122 -1.14 3.22 -5.47
CA THR A 122 -2.09 4.18 -6.05
C THR A 122 -2.45 3.75 -7.47
N MET A 123 -3.67 4.08 -7.89
CA MET A 123 -4.08 4.03 -9.30
C MET A 123 -3.63 5.30 -10.03
N ALA A 124 -2.31 5.50 -10.11
CA ALA A 124 -1.75 6.66 -10.78
C ALA A 124 -2.25 6.72 -12.24
N GLY A 125 -2.73 7.89 -12.68
CA GLY A 125 -3.28 8.09 -14.03
C GLY A 125 -4.80 7.90 -14.16
N TRP A 126 -5.49 7.40 -13.14
CA TRP A 126 -6.96 7.24 -13.15
C TRP A 126 -7.75 8.49 -12.73
N ALA A 127 -7.10 9.42 -12.02
CA ALA A 127 -7.77 10.60 -11.46
C ALA A 127 -8.50 11.47 -12.49
N GLY A 128 -8.02 11.50 -13.75
CA GLY A 128 -8.65 12.24 -14.84
C GLY A 128 -9.75 11.49 -15.59
N GLN A 129 -9.98 10.21 -15.27
CA GLN A 129 -10.92 9.33 -15.99
C GLN A 129 -12.13 8.93 -15.12
N VAL A 130 -12.13 9.29 -13.84
CA VAL A 130 -13.18 8.89 -12.90
C VAL A 130 -14.13 10.05 -12.65
N GLY A 131 -15.40 9.86 -12.99
CA GLY A 131 -16.47 10.83 -12.76
C GLY A 131 -16.98 10.84 -11.31
N HIS A 132 -16.87 9.71 -10.63
CA HIS A 132 -17.35 9.55 -9.26
C HIS A 132 -16.51 8.55 -8.44
N VAL A 133 -16.31 8.82 -7.13
CA VAL A 133 -15.49 7.97 -6.23
C VAL A 133 -15.88 6.49 -6.22
N LYS A 134 -17.13 6.17 -6.57
CA LYS A 134 -17.64 4.79 -6.62
C LYS A 134 -17.01 3.96 -7.74
N GLU A 135 -16.56 4.61 -8.81
CA GLU A 135 -15.87 3.95 -9.92
C GLU A 135 -14.48 3.43 -9.50
N TYR A 136 -13.91 3.93 -8.39
CA TYR A 136 -12.67 3.40 -7.83
C TYR A 136 -12.86 2.01 -7.23
N PHE A 137 -14.02 1.71 -6.63
CA PHE A 137 -14.18 0.52 -5.79
C PHE A 137 -14.11 -0.81 -6.57
N ALA A 138 -14.44 -0.79 -7.86
CA ALA A 138 -14.35 -1.98 -8.72
C ALA A 138 -12.92 -2.26 -9.23
N ASN A 139 -11.98 -1.35 -9.00
CA ASN A 139 -10.65 -1.39 -9.62
C ASN A 139 -9.49 -1.54 -8.62
N CYS A 140 -9.78 -1.51 -7.32
CA CYS A 140 -8.79 -1.73 -6.28
C CYS A 140 -9.41 -2.31 -5.02
N VAL A 141 -8.57 -2.93 -4.19
CA VAL A 141 -8.93 -3.24 -2.80
C VAL A 141 -8.67 -2.03 -1.89
N SER A 142 -9.39 -1.96 -0.77
CA SER A 142 -9.13 -0.95 0.24
C SER A 142 -7.84 -1.27 1.00
N HIS A 143 -6.74 -0.56 0.72
CA HIS A 143 -5.49 -0.71 1.48
C HIS A 143 -5.70 -0.47 2.97
N ARG A 144 -6.61 0.44 3.33
CA ARG A 144 -6.92 0.72 4.74
C ARG A 144 -7.56 -0.48 5.42
N ALA A 145 -8.51 -1.17 4.77
CA ALA A 145 -9.17 -2.33 5.36
C ALA A 145 -8.17 -3.46 5.64
N PHE A 146 -7.24 -3.69 4.70
CA PHE A 146 -6.17 -4.66 4.89
C PHE A 146 -5.18 -4.24 5.99
N ALA A 147 -4.75 -2.98 6.00
CA ALA A 147 -3.84 -2.46 7.02
C ALA A 147 -4.44 -2.54 8.43
N GLU A 148 -5.70 -2.11 8.60
CA GLU A 148 -6.43 -2.21 9.89
C GLU A 148 -6.54 -3.68 10.35
N ALA A 149 -6.94 -4.59 9.44
CA ALA A 149 -7.09 -6.00 9.77
C ALA A 149 -5.75 -6.71 10.05
N ALA A 150 -4.66 -6.23 9.46
CA ALA A 150 -3.29 -6.70 9.69
C ALA A 150 -2.61 -6.04 10.91
N GLY A 151 -3.32 -5.19 11.66
CA GLY A 151 -2.79 -4.54 12.86
C GLY A 151 -1.79 -3.41 12.61
N VAL A 152 -1.59 -2.99 11.34
CA VAL A 152 -0.69 -1.90 10.95
C VAL A 152 -1.41 -0.60 10.60
N GLY A 153 -2.75 -0.64 10.50
CA GLY A 153 -3.58 0.53 10.24
C GLY A 153 -3.73 1.41 11.47
N TRP A 154 -3.48 2.71 11.31
CA TRP A 154 -3.63 3.70 12.38
C TRP A 154 -4.95 4.46 12.23
N ARG A 155 -5.86 4.32 13.21
CA ARG A 155 -6.93 5.28 13.48
C ARG A 155 -6.65 5.97 14.80
N GLY A 156 -6.18 7.21 14.77
CA GLY A 156 -6.24 8.17 15.88
C GLY A 156 -5.89 7.64 17.27
N ARG A 157 -4.84 6.81 17.40
CA ARG A 157 -4.18 6.57 18.69
C ARG A 157 -3.07 7.58 18.92
#